data_AF-A0A4U9HPK1-F1
#
_entry.id   AF-A0A4U9HPK1-F1
#
_cell.length_a   1.000
_cell.length_b   1.000
_cell.length_c   1.000
_cell.angle_alpha   90.00
_cell.angle_beta   90.00
_cell.angle_gamma   90.00
#
_symmetry.space_group_name_H-M   'P 1'
#
loop_
_entity.id
_entity.type
_entity.pdbx_description
1 polymer ?
#
loop_
_entity_poly.entity_id
_entity_poly.type
_entity_poly.pdbx_seq_one_letter_code
_entity_poly.pdbx_strand_id
1 'polypeptide(L)'
;MATGSKSPNTAKLFTYYLLTAEGIAPQGVDGKMSTNQKVNLPADEASGIAKHRGELMEYLTATAQNDWESRQDWQDIWSLNYKK
;
A
#
# COMPACT_ATOMS: atom_id res chain seq x y z
N MET A 1 7.21 -5.45 -15.30
CA MET A 1 6.09 -6.00 -14.50
C MET A 1 5.69 -7.37 -15.02
N ALA A 2 5.35 -8.31 -14.12
CA ALA A 2 4.91 -9.68 -14.41
C ALA A 2 5.92 -10.56 -15.18
N THR A 3 7.22 -10.21 -15.16
CA THR A 3 8.31 -11.06 -15.65
C THR A 3 8.33 -12.36 -14.84
N GLY A 4 8.21 -13.50 -15.52
CA GLY A 4 8.09 -14.82 -14.88
C GLY A 4 6.67 -15.36 -14.76
N SER A 5 5.63 -14.58 -15.10
CA SER A 5 4.27 -15.12 -15.26
C SER A 5 4.15 -15.95 -16.54
N LYS A 6 3.46 -17.10 -16.47
CA LYS A 6 3.06 -17.88 -17.66
C LYS A 6 2.02 -17.16 -18.54
N SER A 7 1.40 -16.11 -18.02
CA SER A 7 0.37 -15.33 -18.73
C SER A 7 0.55 -13.83 -18.43
N PRO A 8 1.58 -13.18 -19.01
CA PRO A 8 1.95 -11.81 -18.67
C PRO A 8 0.85 -10.79 -18.98
N ASN A 9 0.05 -11.00 -20.02
CA ASN A 9 -1.07 -10.09 -20.37
C ASN A 9 -2.22 -10.22 -19.37
N THR A 10 -2.59 -11.44 -18.98
CA THR A 10 -3.61 -11.67 -17.94
C THR A 10 -3.18 -11.06 -16.61
N ALA A 11 -1.90 -11.20 -16.23
CA ALA A 11 -1.38 -10.58 -15.01
C ALA A 11 -1.52 -9.04 -15.04
N LYS A 12 -1.21 -8.41 -16.18
CA LYS A 12 -1.40 -6.96 -16.36
C LYS A 12 -2.88 -6.56 -16.26
N LEU A 13 -3.77 -7.32 -16.91
CA LEU A 13 -5.22 -7.07 -16.86
C LEU A 13 -5.77 -7.23 -15.45
N PHE A 14 -5.28 -8.22 -14.70
CA PHE A 14 -5.68 -8.42 -13.31
C PHE A 14 -5.21 -7.26 -12.41
N THR A 15 -3.96 -6.82 -12.54
CA THR A 15 -3.47 -5.63 -11.82
C THR A 15 -4.28 -4.38 -12.20
N TYR A 16 -4.63 -4.22 -13.47
CA TYR A 16 -5.48 -3.13 -13.92
C TYR A 16 -6.86 -3.19 -13.25
N TYR A 17 -7.51 -4.37 -13.27
CA TYR A 17 -8.81 -4.58 -12.64
C TYR A 17 -8.80 -4.21 -11.15
N LEU A 18 -7.78 -4.67 -10.40
CA LEU A 18 -7.63 -4.34 -8.97
C LEU A 18 -7.53 -2.84 -8.67
N LEU A 19 -7.09 -2.02 -9.63
CA LEU A 19 -6.99 -0.56 -9.48
C LEU A 19 -8.24 0.20 -9.92
N THR A 20 -9.29 -0.50 -10.37
CA THR A 20 -10.62 0.07 -10.65
C THR A 20 -11.45 0.17 -9.38
N ALA A 21 -12.55 0.94 -9.43
CA ALA A 21 -13.51 1.01 -8.33
C ALA A 21 -14.13 -0.35 -8.01
N GLU A 22 -14.45 -1.14 -9.05
CA GLU A 22 -15.05 -2.47 -8.89
C GLU A 22 -14.06 -3.45 -8.24
N GLY A 23 -12.83 -3.52 -8.75
CA GLY A 23 -11.85 -4.51 -8.29
C GLY A 23 -11.36 -4.28 -6.87
N ILE A 24 -11.31 -3.04 -6.39
CA ILE A 24 -10.93 -2.73 -5.00
C ILE A 24 -12.12 -2.72 -4.03
N ALA A 25 -13.36 -2.65 -4.51
CA ALA A 25 -14.55 -2.47 -3.67
C ALA A 25 -14.63 -3.44 -2.47
N PRO A 26 -14.35 -4.76 -2.61
CA PRO A 26 -14.37 -5.68 -1.46
C PRO A 26 -13.36 -5.32 -0.37
N GLN A 27 -12.22 -4.75 -0.74
CA GLN A 27 -11.18 -4.30 0.20
C GLN A 27 -11.57 -2.97 0.86
N GLY A 28 -12.26 -2.10 0.11
CA GLY A 28 -12.72 -0.79 0.60
C GLY A 28 -13.74 -0.88 1.74
N VAL A 29 -14.48 -1.98 1.87
CA VAL A 29 -15.37 -2.24 3.02
C VAL A 29 -14.61 -2.22 4.34
N ASP A 30 -13.36 -2.69 4.33
CA ASP A 30 -12.44 -2.74 5.48
C ASP A 30 -11.54 -1.49 5.57
N GLY A 31 -11.91 -0.39 4.90
CA GLY A 31 -11.14 0.86 4.92
C GLY A 31 -9.83 0.81 4.12
N LYS A 32 -9.53 -0.28 3.40
CA LYS A 32 -8.33 -0.36 2.55
C LYS A 32 -8.47 0.59 1.36
N MET A 33 -7.65 1.63 1.35
CA MET A 33 -7.67 2.66 0.33
C MET A 33 -6.89 2.26 -0.93
N SER A 34 -7.47 2.54 -2.09
CA SER A 34 -6.74 2.42 -3.35
C SER A 34 -5.59 3.44 -3.43
N THR A 35 -4.49 3.04 -4.07
CA THR A 35 -3.42 3.95 -4.50
C THR A 35 -3.83 4.79 -5.72
N ASN A 36 -4.88 4.38 -6.45
CA ASN A 36 -5.54 5.23 -7.43
C ASN A 36 -6.43 6.25 -6.69
N GLN A 37 -5.93 7.47 -6.52
CA GLN A 37 -6.60 8.53 -5.76
C GLN A 37 -7.94 9.00 -6.37
N LYS A 38 -8.30 8.55 -7.59
CA LYS A 38 -9.63 8.79 -8.17
C LYS A 38 -10.70 7.84 -7.63
N VAL A 39 -10.31 6.79 -6.92
CA VAL A 39 -11.22 5.80 -6.32
C VAL A 39 -11.36 6.08 -4.83
N ASN A 40 -12.56 6.48 -4.43
CA ASN A 40 -12.89 6.76 -3.04
C ASN A 40 -13.28 5.47 -2.29
N LEU A 41 -13.20 5.52 -0.96
CA LEU A 41 -13.81 4.49 -0.11
C LEU A 41 -15.34 4.53 -0.22
N PRO A 42 -16.04 3.41 0.07
CA PRO A 42 -17.49 3.40 0.22
C PRO A 42 -17.95 4.47 1.22
N ALA A 43 -19.13 5.06 0.97
CA ALA A 43 -19.66 6.13 1.83
C ALA A 43 -20.00 5.63 3.25
N ASP A 44 -20.26 4.34 3.39
CA ASP A 44 -20.60 3.60 4.60
C ASP A 44 -19.40 2.86 5.23
N GLU A 45 -18.17 3.19 4.82
CA GLU A 45 -16.95 2.67 5.44
C GLU A 45 -16.91 3.03 6.95
N ALA A 46 -16.66 2.02 7.78
CA ALA A 46 -16.95 2.08 9.21
C ALA A 46 -15.94 2.87 10.05
N SER A 47 -14.67 2.94 9.65
CA SER A 47 -13.59 3.58 10.41
C SER A 47 -13.51 5.08 10.21
N GLY A 48 -14.02 5.60 9.09
CA GLY A 48 -13.86 7.01 8.72
C GLY A 48 -12.44 7.37 8.30
N ILE A 49 -11.58 6.37 8.01
CA ILE A 49 -10.16 6.55 7.73
C ILE A 49 -9.90 7.46 6.53
N ALA A 50 -10.86 7.59 5.61
CA ALA A 50 -10.80 8.52 4.49
C ALA A 50 -10.48 9.96 4.91
N LYS A 51 -10.96 10.40 6.08
CA LYS A 51 -10.73 11.76 6.62
C LYS A 51 -9.30 11.99 7.06
N HIS A 52 -8.57 10.92 7.37
CA HIS A 52 -7.21 10.93 7.93
C HIS A 52 -6.16 10.47 6.92
N ARG A 53 -6.50 10.38 5.62
CA ARG A 53 -5.57 9.90 4.58
C ARG A 53 -4.21 10.59 4.63
N GLY A 54 -4.20 11.92 4.80
CA GLY A 54 -2.96 12.71 4.84
C GLY A 54 -2.12 12.54 6.12
N GLU A 55 -2.64 11.82 7.11
CA GLU A 55 -1.93 11.49 8.36
C GLU A 55 -1.29 10.10 8.32
N LEU A 56 -1.56 9.32 7.27
CA LEU A 56 -1.03 7.97 7.12
C LEU A 56 0.42 8.00 6.63
N MET A 57 1.21 7.05 7.13
CA MET A 57 2.50 6.75 6.54
C MET A 57 2.30 6.20 5.14
N GLU A 58 2.80 6.91 4.13
CA GLU A 58 2.81 6.45 2.74
C GLU A 58 4.18 5.86 2.38
N TYR A 59 4.17 4.88 1.48
CA TYR A 59 5.40 4.37 0.89
C TYR A 59 5.84 5.28 -0.26
N LEU A 60 7.00 5.91 -0.12
CA LEU A 60 7.56 6.81 -1.13
C LEU A 60 8.63 6.08 -1.94
N THR A 61 8.33 5.80 -3.21
CA THR A 61 9.29 5.12 -4.11
C THR A 61 10.57 5.93 -4.31
N ALA A 62 10.52 7.25 -4.14
CA ALA A 62 11.68 8.14 -4.24
C ALA A 62 12.74 7.90 -3.15
N THR A 63 12.36 7.39 -1.98
CA THR A 63 13.28 7.12 -0.86
C THR A 63 13.57 5.64 -0.66
N ALA A 64 12.91 4.76 -1.42
CA ALA A 64 12.94 3.31 -1.22
C ALA A 64 14.35 2.70 -1.10
N GLN A 65 15.31 3.18 -1.90
CA GLN A 65 16.70 2.70 -1.84
C GLN A 65 17.38 3.14 -0.54
N ASN A 66 17.23 4.41 -0.15
CA ASN A 66 17.81 4.93 1.09
C ASN A 66 17.16 4.27 2.32
N ASP A 67 15.85 4.03 2.27
CA ASP A 67 15.11 3.31 3.32
C ASP A 67 15.64 1.88 3.48
N TRP A 68 15.97 1.23 2.36
CA TRP A 68 16.58 -0.11 2.36
C TRP A 68 18.00 -0.10 2.93
N GLU A 69 18.84 0.84 2.50
CA GLU A 69 20.24 0.96 2.96
C GLU A 69 20.32 1.28 4.45
N SER A 70 19.45 2.16 4.96
CA SER A 70 19.40 2.53 6.39
C SER A 70 18.70 1.50 7.28
N ARG A 71 18.09 0.45 6.70
CA ARG A 71 17.34 -0.56 7.46
C ARG A 71 18.17 -1.24 8.55
N GLN A 72 19.47 -1.46 8.33
CA GLN A 72 20.34 -2.09 9.32
C GLN A 72 20.58 -1.16 10.52
N ASP A 73 20.88 0.12 10.26
CA ASP A 73 21.11 1.12 11.31
C ASP A 73 19.88 1.25 12.23
N TRP A 74 18.67 1.23 11.66
CA TRP A 74 17.43 1.24 12.45
C TRP A 74 17.27 0.00 13.34
N GLN A 75 17.63 -1.19 12.83
CA GLN A 75 17.60 -2.42 13.62
C GLN A 75 18.63 -2.40 14.76
N ASP A 76 19.80 -1.82 14.52
CA ASP A 76 20.86 -1.68 15.52
C ASP A 76 20.44 -0.69 16.62
N ILE A 77 19.88 0.46 16.23
CA ILE A 77 19.31 1.44 17.18
C ILE A 77 18.25 0.77 18.04
N TRP A 78 17.31 0.03 17.45
CA TRP A 78 16.27 -0.68 18.20
C TRP A 78 16.89 -1.68 19.18
N SER A 79 17.83 -2.51 18.73
CA SER A 79 18.42 -3.57 19.52
C SER A 79 19.25 -3.06 20.70
N LEU A 80 19.99 -1.96 20.52
CA LEU A 80 20.84 -1.37 21.56
C LEU A 80 20.03 -0.61 22.62
N ASN A 81 18.88 -0.04 22.25
CA ASN A 81 18.06 0.78 23.15
C ASN A 81 16.90 0.01 23.80
N TYR A 82 16.52 -1.15 23.26
CA TYR A 82 15.47 -1.98 23.84
C TYR A 82 15.89 -2.53 25.21
N LYS A 83 15.17 -2.14 26.26
CA LYS A 83 15.27 -2.73 27.60
C LYS A 83 14.00 -3.53 27.88
N LYS A 84 14.19 -4.76 28.36
CA LYS A 84 13.13 -5.74 28.61
C LYS A 84 12.37 -5.46 29.90
#